data_AF-A0A0S7ZKE4-F1
#
_entry.id   AF-A0A0S7ZKE4-F1
#
_cell.length_a   1.000
_cell.length_b   1.000
_cell.length_c   1.000
_cell.angle_alpha   90.00
_cell.angle_beta   90.00
_cell.angle_gamma   90.00
#
_symmetry.space_group_name_H-M   'P 1'
#
loop_
_entity.id
_entity.type
_entity.pdbx_description
1 polymer ?
#
loop_
_entity_poly.entity_id
_entity_poly.type
_entity_poly.pdbx_seq_one_letter_code
_entity_poly.pdbx_strand_id
1 'polypeptide(L)' 'MTNCQDEYSDNYYGVDIEQPDDRVVVIEVNDNPSIKPGVEDKYLGEQLYVEILEEFLRRMAARRR' A
#
# COMPACT_ATOMS: atom_id res chain seq x y z
N MET A 1 5.69 -21.60 -21.01
CA MET A 1 5.21 -21.34 -19.64
C MET A 1 5.45 -19.87 -19.39
N THR A 2 4.41 -19.05 -19.51
CA THR A 2 4.52 -17.60 -19.28
C THR A 2 4.72 -17.40 -17.78
N ASN A 3 5.82 -16.74 -17.40
CA ASN A 3 6.10 -16.34 -16.02
C ASN A 3 4.98 -15.40 -15.55
N CYS A 4 4.11 -15.86 -14.65
CA CYS A 4 3.07 -15.05 -14.01
C CYS A 4 3.61 -14.26 -12.79
N GLN A 5 4.93 -14.09 -12.66
CA GLN A 5 5.53 -13.44 -11.48
C GLN A 5 5.76 -11.93 -11.64
N ASP A 6 5.58 -11.37 -12.83
CA ASP A 6 5.98 -9.99 -13.11
C ASP A 6 4.85 -8.93 -12.95
N GLU A 7 3.58 -9.33 -12.83
CA GLU A 7 2.45 -8.37 -12.88
C GLU A 7 2.07 -7.70 -11.54
N TYR A 8 2.52 -8.21 -10.39
CA TYR A 8 2.05 -7.77 -9.06
C TYR A 8 3.07 -6.98 -8.21
N SER A 9 4.31 -6.85 -8.66
CA SER A 9 5.41 -6.37 -7.81
C SER A 9 5.45 -4.84 -7.57
N ASP A 10 4.65 -4.05 -8.28
CA ASP A 10 4.89 -2.61 -8.44
C ASP A 10 3.72 -1.70 -8.04
N ASN A 11 2.61 -2.25 -7.55
CA ASN A 11 1.40 -1.47 -7.22
C ASN A 11 1.35 -1.05 -5.74
N TYR A 12 0.51 -0.04 -5.47
CA TYR A 12 0.19 0.42 -4.11
C TYR A 12 -1.16 -0.14 -3.70
N TYR A 13 -1.19 -0.94 -2.63
CA TYR A 13 -2.38 -1.63 -2.17
C TYR A 13 -2.76 -1.19 -0.75
N GLY A 14 -4.06 -1.03 -0.52
CA GLY A 14 -4.62 -0.93 0.84
C GLY A 14 -5.04 -2.31 1.29
N VAL A 15 -4.79 -2.63 2.56
CA VAL A 15 -5.14 -3.93 3.16
C VAL A 15 -5.94 -3.67 4.42
N ASP A 16 -7.18 -4.12 4.42
CA ASP A 16 -8.03 -4.06 5.60
C ASP A 16 -7.89 -5.36 6.38
N ILE A 17 -7.58 -5.23 7.67
CA ILE A 17 -7.39 -6.35 8.58
C ILE A 17 -8.39 -6.27 9.73
N GLU A 18 -8.80 -7.42 10.22
CA GLU A 18 -9.56 -7.56 11.46
C GLU A 18 -8.84 -8.52 12.41
N GLN A 19 -9.01 -8.30 13.72
CA GLN A 19 -8.44 -9.15 14.76
C GLN A 19 -9.54 -9.79 15.63
N PRO A 20 -10.20 -10.86 15.16
CA PRO A 20 -11.05 -11.68 16.01
C PRO A 20 -10.21 -12.58 16.92
N ASP A 21 -10.49 -12.54 18.23
CA ASP A 21 -9.78 -13.28 19.27
C ASP A 21 -8.24 -13.12 19.15
N ASP A 22 -7.50 -14.22 19.08
CA ASP A 22 -6.03 -14.25 18.99
C ASP A 22 -5.53 -14.38 17.54
N ARG A 23 -6.32 -14.00 16.53
CA ARG A 23 -5.95 -14.15 15.10
C ARG A 23 -6.11 -12.83 14.35
N VAL A 24 -5.17 -12.52 13.47
CA VAL A 24 -5.29 -11.41 12.51
C VAL A 24 -5.62 -12.00 11.14
N VAL A 25 -6.64 -11.46 10.49
CA VAL A 25 -7.07 -11.87 9.15
C VAL A 25 -7.14 -10.67 8.22
N VAL A 26 -6.80 -10.89 6.94
CA VAL A 26 -7.04 -9.92 5.87
C VAL A 26 -8.47 -10.10 5.39
N ILE A 27 -9.23 -9.00 5.33
CA ILE A 27 -10.61 -9.01 4.85
C ILE A 27 -10.68 -8.50 3.42
N GLU A 28 -9.88 -7.49 3.09
CA GLU A 28 -9.94 -6.83 1.79
C GLU A 28 -8.54 -6.38 1.34
N VAL A 29 -8.30 -6.47 0.04
CA VAL A 29 -7.12 -5.91 -0.61
C VAL A 29 -7.58 -5.04 -1.78
N ASN A 30 -7.29 -3.75 -1.69
CA ASN A 30 -7.69 -2.73 -2.67
C ASN A 30 -6.50 -2.26 -3.49
N ASP A 31 -6.61 -2.31 -4.81
CA ASP A 31 -5.59 -1.90 -5.78
C ASP A 31 -5.53 -0.40 -6.03
N ASN A 32 -6.59 0.32 -5.69
CA ASN A 32 -6.63 1.79 -5.68
C ASN A 32 -7.14 2.28 -4.30
N PRO A 33 -6.31 2.16 -3.26
CA PRO A 33 -6.73 2.50 -1.91
C PRO A 33 -6.88 4.02 -1.72
N SER A 34 -7.82 4.41 -0.88
CA SER A 34 -7.95 5.79 -0.39
C SER A 34 -7.38 5.92 1.01
N ILE A 35 -6.71 7.04 1.31
CA ILE A 35 -6.31 7.41 2.68
C ILE A 35 -7.39 8.34 3.24
N LYS A 36 -8.01 7.95 4.35
CA LYS A 36 -9.03 8.73 5.05
C LYS A 36 -8.39 9.48 6.22
N PRO A 37 -8.55 10.81 6.29
CA PRO A 37 -8.03 11.60 7.40
C PRO A 37 -8.62 11.17 8.74
N GLY A 38 -7.77 11.08 9.76
CA GLY A 38 -8.08 10.61 11.11
C GLY A 38 -8.21 9.09 11.25
N VAL A 39 -8.09 8.32 10.15
CA VAL A 39 -8.16 6.86 10.15
C VAL A 39 -6.79 6.28 9.84
N GLU A 40 -6.35 6.27 8.59
CA GLU A 40 -5.07 5.67 8.19
C GLU A 40 -3.87 6.56 8.59
N ASP A 41 -4.05 7.88 8.61
CA ASP A 41 -3.02 8.84 9.04
C ASP A 41 -3.05 9.13 10.55
N LYS A 42 -3.86 8.41 11.33
CA LYS A 42 -4.04 8.67 12.77
C LYS A 42 -2.74 8.63 13.57
N TYR A 43 -1.77 7.83 13.14
CA TYR A 43 -0.50 7.63 13.86
C TYR A 43 0.65 8.47 13.28
N LEU A 44 0.81 8.47 11.95
CA LEU A 44 1.91 9.14 11.27
C LEU A 44 1.57 10.57 10.79
N GLY A 45 0.29 10.91 10.72
CA GLY A 45 -0.18 12.20 10.23
C GLY A 45 0.35 12.50 8.83
N GLU A 46 0.87 13.72 8.64
CA GLU A 46 1.44 14.19 7.37
C GLU A 46 2.58 13.30 6.85
N GLN A 47 3.35 12.67 7.74
CA GLN A 47 4.49 11.83 7.36
C GLN A 47 4.06 10.62 6.52
N LEU A 48 2.86 10.07 6.75
CA LEU A 48 2.32 8.98 5.94
C LEU A 48 2.28 9.36 4.46
N TYR A 49 1.79 10.57 4.16
CA TYR A 49 1.66 11.05 2.79
C TYR A 49 3.02 11.31 2.15
N VAL A 50 3.98 11.83 2.91
CA VAL A 50 5.36 12.05 2.45
C VAL A 50 6.00 10.73 2.05
N GLU A 51 5.93 9.70 2.90
CA GLU A 51 6.55 8.40 2.62
C GLU A 51 5.96 7.74 1.38
N ILE A 52 4.64 7.84 1.18
CA ILE A 52 3.96 7.32 -0.02
C ILE A 52 4.44 8.05 -1.28
N LEU A 53 4.50 9.39 -1.24
CA LEU A 53 4.95 10.19 -2.38
C LEU A 53 6.43 9.93 -2.70
N GLU A 54 7.29 9.79 -1.70
CA GLU A 54 8.70 9.45 -1.87
C GLU A 54 8.89 8.10 -2.56
N GLU A 55 8.10 7.09 -2.19
CA GLU A 55 8.14 5.79 -2.84
C GLU A 55 7.72 5.87 -4.31
N PHE A 56 6.66 6.62 -4.62
CA PHE A 56 6.26 6.84 -6.01
C PHE A 56 7.33 7.58 -6.82
N LEU A 57 7.95 8.61 -6.26
CA LEU A 57 9.07 9.32 -6.89
C LEU A 57 10.25 8.38 -7.16
N ARG A 58 10.60 7.53 -6.18
CA ARG A 58 11.68 6.55 -6.29
C ARG A 58 11.44 5.56 -7.42
N ARG A 59 10.23 5.00 -7.53
CA ARG A 59 9.84 4.08 -8.62
C ARG A 59 9.85 4.76 -9.98
N MET A 60 9.31 5.98 -10.07
CA MET A 60 9.35 6.77 -11.30
C MET A 60 10.78 7.07 -11.76
N ALA A 61 11.68 7.38 -10.83
CA ALA A 61 13.09 7.63 -11.12
C ALA A 61 13.81 6.35 -11.59
N ALA A 62 13.49 5.19 -11.01
CA ALA A 62 14.05 3.90 -11.41
C ALA A 62 13.65 3.50 -12.85
N ARG A 63 12.40 3.78 -13.26
CA ARG A 63 11.89 3.49 -14.61
C ARG A 63 12.45 4.40 -15.72
N ARG A 64 13.13 5.50 -15.37
CA ARG A 64 13.73 6.46 -16.33
C ARG A 64 15.21 6.19 -16.63
N ARG A 65 15.83 5.18 -16.01
CA ARG A 65 17.21 4.75 -16.25
C ARG A 65 17.25 3.54 -17.14
#